data_AF-A0A7Z0VJK4-F1
#
_entry.id   AF-A0A7Z0VJK4-F1
#
_cell.length_a   1.000
_cell.length_b   1.000
_cell.length_c   1.000
_cell.angle_alpha   90.00
_cell.angle_beta   90.00
_cell.angle_gamma   90.00
#
_symmetry.space_group_name_H-M   'P 1'
#
loop_
_entity.id
_entity.type
_entity.pdbx_description
1 polymer ?
#
loop_
_entity_poly.entity_id
_entity_poly.type
_entity_poly.pdbx_seq_one_letter_code
_entity_poly.pdbx_strand_id
1 'polypeptide(L)'
;MNIATQAQSYFNDWMSEKTAPKWLEKLLTKQLPVAVALILVLLISWRAADLTWSLIPAPEIQQKMQPQGVKSTPNTQRKTTSNQLDSVAKLHLFGVAGAAKTVKKIDTKAPETRLNLTLHGVFVADEAEKGEAIIGTSGNVQKYYKVGNAVMSGVTLQAVFEDRVVLLRNGQSEVLRFPKVSKPRTTTNTRGSTRATSRSSQTGFGPGAVTNSTSKNLKKYSDLLRNEPLKIFEFVRFVPVKSREGMKGYRILPQKNRELYNQLGVRPSDLVTSVNGIALSNDKEAMKLIEKLKDVRNIQVEIVRNGKPQTLNFDLN
;
A
#
# COMPACT_ATOMS: atom_id res chain seq x y z
N MET A 1 11.77 -72.31 48.55
CA MET A 1 13.21 -72.17 48.21
C MET A 1 13.32 -71.34 46.94
N ASN A 2 14.24 -70.39 46.93
CA ASN A 2 14.10 -69.06 46.36
C ASN A 2 14.16 -68.96 44.82
N ILE A 3 13.03 -68.61 44.22
CA ILE A 3 12.92 -68.16 42.82
C ILE A 3 13.68 -66.84 42.61
N ALA A 4 13.81 -66.04 43.67
CA ALA A 4 14.61 -64.80 43.67
C ALA A 4 16.12 -65.05 43.45
N THR A 5 16.66 -66.17 43.95
CA THR A 5 18.10 -66.45 43.84
C THR A 5 18.49 -66.92 42.44
N GLN A 6 17.56 -67.57 41.73
CA GLN A 6 17.77 -68.01 40.35
C GLN A 6 17.69 -66.85 39.35
N ALA A 7 16.81 -65.85 39.59
CA ALA A 7 16.74 -64.64 38.76
C ALA A 7 17.98 -63.75 38.91
N GLN A 8 18.58 -63.71 40.10
CA GLN A 8 19.79 -62.92 40.37
C GLN A 8 21.04 -63.50 39.66
N SER A 9 21.15 -64.82 39.52
CA SER A 9 22.32 -65.44 38.88
C SER A 9 22.36 -65.20 37.36
N TYR A 10 21.21 -65.18 36.68
CA TYR A 10 21.14 -64.83 35.26
C TYR A 10 21.43 -63.34 34.99
N PHE A 11 21.12 -62.47 35.94
CA PHE A 11 21.39 -61.04 35.82
C PHE A 11 22.88 -60.71 36.02
N ASN A 12 23.58 -61.42 36.92
CA ASN A 12 25.00 -61.24 37.13
C ASN A 12 25.87 -61.80 35.99
N ASP A 13 25.43 -62.87 35.33
CA ASP A 13 26.12 -63.41 34.13
C ASP A 13 25.99 -62.47 32.92
N TRP A 14 24.87 -61.74 32.80
CA TRP A 14 24.65 -60.77 31.73
C TRP A 14 25.53 -59.51 31.84
N MET A 15 25.99 -59.16 33.05
CA MET A 15 26.87 -57.99 33.25
C MET A 15 28.37 -58.33 33.25
N SER A 16 28.76 -59.62 33.28
CA SER A 16 30.17 -60.02 33.37
C SER A 16 30.85 -60.20 32.00
N GLU A 17 30.08 -60.43 30.93
CA GLU A 17 30.62 -60.52 29.57
C GLU A 17 30.54 -59.17 28.83
N LYS A 18 31.71 -58.56 28.63
CA LYS A 18 31.94 -57.40 27.75
C LYS A 18 31.75 -57.72 26.27
N THR A 19 30.64 -58.33 25.88
CA THR A 19 30.25 -58.44 24.48
C THR A 19 28.75 -58.21 24.36
N ALA A 20 28.38 -56.98 23.99
CA ALA A 20 27.04 -56.70 23.51
C ALA A 20 26.70 -57.71 22.41
N PRO A 21 25.56 -58.41 22.48
CA PRO A 21 25.29 -59.46 21.53
C PRO A 21 25.18 -58.85 20.13
N LYS A 22 25.82 -59.47 19.13
CA LYS A 22 26.03 -58.89 17.77
C LYS A 22 24.74 -58.46 17.05
N TRP A 23 23.58 -58.99 17.46
CA TRP A 23 22.26 -58.56 16.97
C TRP A 23 21.86 -57.18 17.51
N LEU A 24 22.25 -56.85 18.75
CA LEU A 24 22.01 -55.57 19.41
C LEU A 24 22.88 -54.46 18.80
N GLU A 25 24.14 -54.76 18.49
CA GLU A 25 25.07 -53.86 17.76
C GLU A 25 24.53 -53.52 16.36
N LYS A 26 24.02 -54.52 15.62
CA LYS A 26 23.38 -54.31 14.31
C LYS A 26 22.09 -53.47 14.41
N LEU A 27 21.31 -53.66 15.48
CA LEU A 27 20.08 -52.90 15.72
C LEU A 27 20.39 -51.43 16.06
N LEU A 28 21.36 -51.21 16.96
CA LEU A 28 21.79 -49.88 17.40
C LEU A 28 22.45 -49.06 16.27
N THR A 29 23.26 -49.69 15.42
CA THR A 29 24.07 -48.96 14.42
C THR A 29 23.36 -48.72 13.09
N LYS A 30 22.39 -49.56 12.68
CA LYS A 30 21.73 -49.44 11.38
C LYS A 30 20.26 -49.02 11.42
N GLN A 31 19.48 -49.56 12.35
CA GLN A 31 18.03 -49.36 12.38
C GLN A 31 17.65 -48.16 13.25
N LEU A 32 18.38 -47.94 14.35
CA LEU A 32 18.13 -46.84 15.28
C LEU A 32 18.29 -45.43 14.66
N PRO A 33 19.39 -45.08 13.95
CA PRO A 33 19.53 -43.74 13.37
C PRO A 33 18.48 -43.47 12.28
N VAL A 34 18.06 -44.48 11.52
CA VAL A 34 17.00 -44.35 10.50
C VAL A 34 15.64 -44.10 11.17
N ALA A 35 15.30 -44.86 12.22
CA ALA A 35 14.08 -44.64 12.97
C ALA A 35 14.06 -43.26 13.64
N VAL A 36 15.17 -42.84 14.25
CA VAL A 36 15.31 -41.51 14.87
C VAL A 36 15.21 -40.40 13.81
N ALA A 37 15.84 -40.57 12.65
CA ALA A 37 15.74 -39.60 11.54
C ALA A 37 14.30 -39.48 11.03
N LEU A 38 13.59 -40.60 10.86
CA LEU A 38 12.18 -40.59 10.44
C LEU A 38 11.29 -39.89 11.47
N ILE A 39 11.49 -40.16 12.77
CA ILE A 39 10.77 -39.48 13.85
C ILE A 39 11.07 -37.98 13.85
N LEU A 40 12.33 -37.58 13.67
CA LEU A 40 12.73 -36.17 13.60
C LEU A 40 12.09 -35.46 12.40
N VAL A 41 12.10 -36.07 11.22
CA VAL A 41 11.46 -35.52 10.01
C VAL A 41 9.95 -35.35 10.23
N LEU A 42 9.31 -36.31 10.89
CA LEU A 42 7.88 -36.28 11.16
C LEU A 42 7.53 -35.16 12.17
N LEU A 43 8.33 -34.99 13.22
CA LEU A 43 8.19 -33.90 14.19
C LEU A 43 8.43 -32.52 13.57
N ILE A 44 9.46 -32.37 12.72
CA ILE A 44 9.74 -31.11 12.02
C ILE A 44 8.60 -30.76 11.06
N SER A 45 8.10 -31.74 10.31
CA SER A 45 6.98 -31.55 9.38
C SER A 45 5.72 -31.10 10.11
N TRP A 46 5.43 -31.69 11.27
CA TRP A 46 4.30 -31.30 12.10
C TRP A 46 4.44 -29.86 12.62
N ARG A 47 5.61 -29.48 13.14
CA ARG A 47 5.85 -28.10 13.61
C ARG A 47 5.83 -27.06 12.48
N ALA A 48 6.29 -27.44 11.29
CA ALA A 48 6.22 -26.56 10.12
C ALA A 48 4.77 -26.32 9.67
N ALA A 49 3.88 -27.31 9.82
CA ALA A 49 2.46 -27.15 9.51
C ALA A 49 1.78 -26.13 10.43
N ASP A 50 2.00 -26.22 11.75
CA ASP A 50 1.46 -25.26 12.73
C ASP A 50 1.95 -23.83 12.45
N LEU A 51 3.24 -23.68 12.12
CA LEU A 51 3.82 -22.38 11.79
C LEU A 51 3.25 -21.81 10.48
N THR A 52 3.06 -22.67 9.48
CA THR A 52 2.44 -22.29 8.20
C THR A 52 1.01 -21.82 8.41
N TRP A 53 0.24 -22.50 9.27
CA TRP A 53 -1.14 -22.10 9.59
C TRP A 53 -1.21 -20.77 10.37
N SER A 54 -0.18 -20.44 11.16
CA SER A 54 -0.09 -19.17 11.89
C SER A 54 0.23 -17.97 10.98
N LEU A 55 0.97 -18.17 9.88
CA LEU A 55 1.32 -17.10 8.93
C LEU A 55 0.23 -16.79 7.89
N ILE A 56 -0.80 -17.64 7.78
CA ILE A 56 -1.94 -17.40 6.91
C ILE A 56 -3.01 -16.65 7.72
N PRO A 57 -3.24 -15.36 7.49
CA PRO A 57 -4.34 -14.66 8.13
C PRO A 57 -5.64 -15.36 7.72
N ALA A 58 -6.36 -15.90 8.72
CA ALA A 58 -7.69 -16.44 8.49
C ALA A 58 -8.56 -15.31 7.92
N PRO A 59 -9.28 -15.52 6.81
CA PRO A 59 -10.28 -14.56 6.36
C PRO A 59 -11.27 -14.41 7.51
N GLU A 60 -11.47 -13.17 7.97
CA GLU A 60 -12.59 -12.83 8.84
C GLU A 60 -13.86 -13.23 8.09
N ILE A 61 -14.34 -14.44 8.35
CA ILE A 61 -15.71 -14.81 8.01
C ILE A 61 -16.54 -13.87 8.87
N GLN A 62 -17.03 -12.81 8.23
CA GLN A 62 -18.09 -12.00 8.77
C GLN A 62 -19.24 -12.96 9.04
N GLN A 63 -19.35 -13.41 10.29
CA GLN A 63 -20.58 -14.00 10.79
C GLN A 63 -21.61 -12.90 10.65
N LYS A 64 -22.40 -12.96 9.57
CA LYS A 64 -23.70 -12.28 9.52
C LYS A 64 -24.44 -12.78 10.75
N MET A 65 -24.47 -11.95 11.79
CA MET A 65 -25.39 -12.10 12.89
C MET A 65 -26.79 -11.99 12.29
N GLN A 66 -27.37 -13.13 11.99
CA GLN A 66 -28.81 -13.23 11.80
C GLN A 66 -29.45 -12.87 13.15
N PRO A 67 -30.40 -11.94 13.20
CA PRO A 67 -31.10 -11.63 14.44
C PRO A 67 -31.91 -12.85 14.86
N GLN A 68 -31.35 -13.63 15.75
CA GLN A 68 -32.04 -14.74 16.39
C GLN A 68 -32.98 -14.12 17.42
N GLY A 69 -34.28 -14.13 17.11
CA GLY A 69 -35.31 -13.69 18.02
C GLY A 69 -35.17 -14.41 19.36
N VAL A 70 -34.89 -13.64 20.41
CA VAL A 70 -34.83 -14.13 21.78
C VAL A 70 -36.24 -14.58 22.17
N LYS A 71 -36.48 -15.89 22.21
CA LYS A 71 -37.61 -16.45 22.94
C LYS A 71 -37.26 -16.41 24.42
N SER A 72 -37.83 -15.42 25.10
CA SER A 72 -37.76 -15.24 26.55
C SER A 72 -38.31 -16.47 27.26
N THR A 73 -37.47 -17.19 28.01
CA THR A 73 -37.92 -18.05 29.10
C THR A 73 -38.12 -17.19 30.36
N PRO A 74 -39.18 -17.42 31.15
CA PRO A 74 -39.48 -16.61 32.32
C PRO A 74 -38.49 -16.94 33.45
N ASN A 75 -37.61 -15.99 33.77
CA ASN A 75 -36.71 -16.12 34.91
C ASN A 75 -37.37 -15.56 36.19
N THR A 76 -37.33 -16.38 37.22
CA THR A 76 -37.74 -16.12 38.59
C THR A 76 -37.10 -14.84 39.15
N GLN A 77 -37.91 -14.16 39.96
CA GLN A 77 -37.69 -12.88 40.62
C GLN A 77 -36.28 -12.67 41.20
N ARG A 78 -35.61 -11.60 40.74
CA ARG A 78 -34.59 -10.88 41.51
C ARG A 78 -34.80 -9.37 41.36
N LYS A 79 -35.91 -8.89 41.94
CA LYS A 79 -36.26 -7.47 42.04
C LYS A 79 -35.47 -6.83 43.20
N THR A 80 -34.30 -6.27 42.94
CA THR A 80 -33.72 -5.15 43.73
C THR A 80 -32.46 -4.56 43.10
N THR A 81 -31.77 -5.25 42.18
CA THR A 81 -30.51 -4.76 41.60
C THR A 81 -30.64 -4.24 40.15
N SER A 82 -31.78 -4.44 39.48
CA SER A 82 -31.97 -4.04 38.07
C SER A 82 -32.02 -2.52 37.88
N ASN A 83 -32.70 -1.78 38.78
CA ASN A 83 -32.87 -0.34 38.61
C ASN A 83 -31.55 0.45 38.72
N GLN A 84 -30.58 -0.02 39.50
CA GLN A 84 -29.28 0.64 39.59
C GLN A 84 -28.41 0.38 38.37
N LEU A 85 -28.40 -0.85 37.83
CA LEU A 85 -27.68 -1.13 36.59
C LEU A 85 -28.29 -0.39 35.39
N ASP A 86 -29.62 -0.30 35.31
CA ASP A 86 -30.29 0.46 34.25
C ASP A 86 -29.99 1.97 34.34
N SER A 87 -29.85 2.51 35.56
CA SER A 87 -29.48 3.91 35.77
C SER A 87 -28.03 4.19 35.35
N VAL A 88 -27.11 3.26 35.63
CA VAL A 88 -25.70 3.37 35.23
C VAL A 88 -25.54 3.16 33.72
N ALA A 89 -26.30 2.24 33.12
CA ALA A 89 -26.29 1.99 31.67
C ALA A 89 -26.80 3.22 30.89
N LYS A 90 -27.79 3.95 31.42
CA LYS A 90 -28.30 5.21 30.85
C LYS A 90 -27.31 6.37 30.89
N LEU A 91 -26.24 6.29 31.69
CA LEU A 91 -25.20 7.32 31.71
C LEU A 91 -24.29 7.27 30.47
N HIS A 92 -24.38 6.23 29.64
CA HIS A 92 -23.60 6.08 28.41
C HIS A 92 -22.09 6.36 28.64
N LEU A 93 -21.55 5.90 29.76
CA LEU A 93 -20.16 6.14 30.22
C LEU A 93 -19.09 5.71 29.20
N PHE A 94 -19.46 4.82 28.27
CA PHE A 94 -18.59 4.28 27.22
C PHE A 94 -19.03 4.70 25.81
N GLY A 95 -19.96 5.64 25.71
CA GLY A 95 -20.57 6.10 24.46
C GLY A 95 -21.73 5.21 23.97
N VAL A 96 -22.40 5.66 22.92
CA VAL A 96 -23.50 4.95 22.25
C VAL A 96 -22.99 4.46 20.90
N ALA A 97 -23.01 3.14 20.69
CA ALA A 97 -22.69 2.57 19.38
C ALA A 97 -23.70 3.09 18.34
N GLY A 98 -23.22 3.83 17.35
CA GLY A 98 -24.08 4.44 16.32
C GLY A 98 -24.70 5.78 16.70
N ALA A 99 -24.32 6.41 17.83
CA ALA A 99 -24.56 7.84 17.99
C ALA A 99 -23.74 8.58 16.93
N ALA A 100 -24.39 8.89 15.82
CA ALA A 100 -23.92 9.86 14.87
C ALA A 100 -23.56 11.11 15.67
N LYS A 101 -22.27 11.46 15.71
CA LYS A 101 -21.90 12.82 16.08
C LYS A 101 -22.73 13.68 15.17
N THR A 102 -23.66 14.44 15.72
CA THR A 102 -24.50 15.36 14.96
C THR A 102 -23.54 16.32 14.28
N VAL A 103 -23.21 16.04 13.02
CA VAL A 103 -22.36 16.93 12.24
C VAL A 103 -23.20 18.18 12.08
N LYS A 104 -22.77 19.21 12.79
CA LYS A 104 -23.32 20.55 12.73
C LYS A 104 -23.43 20.91 11.25
N LYS A 105 -24.66 21.17 10.80
CA LYS A 105 -25.07 21.49 9.42
C LYS A 105 -23.91 22.12 8.64
N ILE A 106 -23.39 21.40 7.65
CA ILE A 106 -22.26 21.86 6.83
C ILE A 106 -22.70 23.16 6.16
N ASP A 107 -22.04 24.27 6.54
CA ASP A 107 -22.28 25.55 5.88
C ASP A 107 -21.62 25.53 4.50
N THR A 108 -22.43 25.32 3.48
CA THR A 108 -22.00 25.32 2.08
C THR A 108 -21.51 26.68 1.59
N LYS A 109 -21.73 27.76 2.37
CA LYS A 109 -21.25 29.12 2.10
C LYS A 109 -20.12 29.57 3.03
N ALA A 110 -19.39 28.63 3.63
CA ALA A 110 -18.19 28.93 4.41
C ALA A 110 -17.12 29.69 3.58
N PRO A 111 -16.41 30.67 4.18
CA PRO A 111 -15.33 31.40 3.51
C PRO A 111 -14.13 30.49 3.20
N GLU A 112 -13.33 30.87 2.20
CA GLU A 112 -12.06 30.19 1.89
C GLU A 112 -11.09 30.28 3.08
N THR A 113 -10.41 29.17 3.40
CA THR A 113 -9.44 29.13 4.48
C THR A 113 -8.23 29.99 4.15
N ARG A 114 -7.68 30.64 5.17
CA ARG A 114 -6.41 31.37 5.10
C ARG A 114 -5.24 30.57 5.68
N LEU A 115 -5.49 29.34 6.11
CA LEU A 115 -4.44 28.46 6.62
C LEU A 115 -3.48 28.11 5.49
N ASN A 116 -2.19 27.98 5.82
CA ASN A 116 -1.17 27.51 4.89
C ASN A 116 -1.25 25.98 4.72
N LEU A 117 -2.35 25.55 4.09
CA LEU A 117 -2.69 24.17 3.78
C LEU A 117 -2.87 24.02 2.27
N THR A 118 -2.53 22.83 1.78
CA THR A 118 -2.68 22.49 0.36
C THR A 118 -3.51 21.22 0.24
N LEU A 119 -4.64 21.27 -0.45
CA LEU A 119 -5.42 20.07 -0.75
C LEU A 119 -4.80 19.31 -1.92
N HIS A 120 -4.45 18.04 -1.70
CA HIS A 120 -3.79 17.20 -2.71
C HIS A 120 -4.68 16.10 -3.27
N GLY A 121 -5.70 15.67 -2.52
CA GLY A 121 -6.63 14.64 -2.98
C GLY A 121 -7.84 14.53 -2.07
N VAL A 122 -8.94 14.03 -2.63
CA VAL A 122 -10.19 13.74 -1.93
C VAL A 122 -10.69 12.36 -2.35
N PHE A 123 -11.22 11.62 -1.38
CA PHE A 123 -11.94 10.36 -1.57
C PHE A 123 -13.36 10.62 -1.09
N VAL A 124 -14.27 10.83 -2.04
CA VAL A 124 -15.66 11.15 -1.75
C VAL A 124 -16.40 9.85 -1.46
N ALA A 125 -17.15 9.82 -0.37
CA ALA A 125 -18.12 8.77 -0.06
C ALA A 125 -19.54 9.27 -0.42
N ASP A 126 -20.52 8.37 -0.43
CA ASP A 126 -21.93 8.73 -0.71
C ASP A 126 -22.43 9.86 0.21
N GLU A 127 -21.92 9.91 1.43
CA GLU A 127 -22.12 11.01 2.37
C GLU A 127 -20.81 11.78 2.55
N ALA A 128 -20.84 13.11 2.37
CA ALA A 128 -19.67 13.99 2.49
C ALA A 128 -18.98 13.90 3.87
N GLU A 129 -19.71 13.47 4.91
CA GLU A 129 -19.25 13.28 6.29
C GLU A 129 -18.48 11.97 6.49
N LYS A 130 -18.45 11.10 5.48
CA LYS A 130 -17.72 9.82 5.47
C LYS A 130 -16.51 9.84 4.52
N GLY A 131 -16.26 10.98 3.88
CA GLY A 131 -15.14 11.12 2.94
C GLY A 131 -13.78 11.27 3.63
N GLU A 132 -12.73 11.25 2.82
CA GLU A 132 -11.35 11.26 3.27
C GLU A 132 -10.52 12.20 2.39
N ALA A 133 -9.43 12.77 2.90
CA ALA A 133 -8.65 13.76 2.17
C ALA A 133 -7.14 13.63 2.43
N ILE A 134 -6.34 14.01 1.43
CA ILE A 134 -4.90 14.18 1.56
C ILE A 134 -4.62 15.68 1.64
N ILE A 135 -4.18 16.14 2.80
CA ILE A 135 -3.92 17.55 3.08
C ILE A 135 -2.43 17.71 3.39
N GLY A 136 -1.79 18.66 2.70
CA GLY A 136 -0.43 19.10 2.95
C GLY A 136 -0.40 20.22 3.97
N THR A 137 0.41 20.06 5.02
CA THR A 137 0.74 21.13 5.96
C THR A 137 2.04 21.82 5.55
N SER A 138 2.35 22.97 6.15
CA SER A 138 3.62 23.69 5.94
C SER A 138 4.83 22.74 5.95
N GLY A 139 5.68 22.80 4.92
CA GLY A 139 6.87 21.95 4.77
C GLY A 139 6.72 20.74 3.84
N ASN A 140 5.72 20.71 2.95
CA ASN A 140 5.47 19.63 1.98
C ASN A 140 5.16 18.25 2.60
N VAL A 141 4.78 18.21 3.88
CA VAL A 141 4.36 16.98 4.54
C VAL A 141 2.88 16.74 4.22
N GLN A 142 2.63 15.75 3.37
CA GLN A 142 1.27 15.32 3.00
C GLN A 142 0.82 14.20 3.92
N LYS A 143 -0.35 14.37 4.53
CA LYS A 143 -0.96 13.36 5.40
C LYS A 143 -2.38 13.07 4.95
N TYR A 144 -2.81 11.86 5.22
CA TYR A 144 -4.16 11.39 4.97
C TYR A 144 -5.01 11.59 6.23
N TYR A 145 -6.23 12.08 6.03
CA TYR A 145 -7.18 12.42 7.09
C TYR A 145 -8.57 11.89 6.74
N LYS A 146 -9.24 11.28 7.71
CA LYS A 146 -10.68 10.98 7.64
C LYS A 146 -11.48 12.13 8.22
N VAL A 147 -12.74 12.30 7.81
CA VAL A 147 -13.64 13.25 8.47
C VAL A 147 -13.69 12.98 9.97
N GLY A 148 -13.63 14.04 10.77
CA GLY A 148 -13.49 14.02 12.22
C GLY A 148 -12.05 14.07 12.73
N ASN A 149 -11.05 13.81 11.88
CA ASN A 149 -9.64 13.87 12.30
C ASN A 149 -9.16 15.33 12.43
N ALA A 150 -8.23 15.55 13.36
CA ALA A 150 -7.51 16.81 13.47
C ALA A 150 -6.45 16.92 12.37
N VAL A 151 -6.51 18.01 11.59
CA VAL A 151 -5.56 18.33 10.52
C VAL A 151 -4.34 19.05 11.10
N MET A 152 -4.58 20.01 12.00
CA MET A 152 -3.60 20.71 12.81
C MET A 152 -4.24 21.11 14.14
N SER A 153 -3.47 21.73 15.05
CA SER A 153 -4.00 22.20 16.33
C SER A 153 -5.21 23.12 16.12
N GLY A 154 -6.37 22.76 16.70
CA GLY A 154 -7.62 23.53 16.61
C GLY A 154 -8.35 23.47 15.26
N VAL A 155 -7.92 22.62 14.31
CA VAL A 155 -8.55 22.47 12.99
C VAL A 155 -8.87 21.00 12.72
N THR A 156 -10.14 20.70 12.45
CA THR A 156 -10.60 19.34 12.12
C THR A 156 -11.20 19.28 10.72
N LEU A 157 -11.12 18.12 10.07
CA LEU A 157 -11.79 17.87 8.80
C LEU A 157 -13.27 17.59 9.06
N GLN A 158 -14.17 18.41 8.52
CA GLN A 158 -15.61 18.34 8.77
C GLN A 158 -16.38 17.61 7.66
N ALA A 159 -16.02 17.86 6.40
CA ALA A 159 -16.66 17.22 5.25
C ALA A 159 -15.73 17.23 4.03
N VAL A 160 -15.93 16.28 3.12
CA VAL A 160 -15.16 16.14 1.88
C VAL A 160 -16.10 16.15 0.69
N PHE A 161 -15.78 16.99 -0.29
CA PHE A 161 -16.49 17.10 -1.57
C PHE A 161 -15.51 16.89 -2.73
N GLU A 162 -16.03 16.75 -3.94
CA GLU A 162 -15.22 16.49 -5.14
C GLU A 162 -14.19 17.59 -5.44
N ASP A 163 -14.52 18.85 -5.17
CA ASP A 163 -13.69 20.02 -5.53
C ASP A 163 -13.05 20.74 -4.34
N ARG A 164 -13.36 20.31 -3.11
CA ARG A 164 -12.96 21.00 -1.87
C ARG A 164 -13.13 20.13 -0.64
N VAL A 165 -12.53 20.57 0.47
CA VAL A 165 -12.84 20.06 1.81
C VAL A 165 -13.32 21.19 2.71
N VAL A 166 -14.17 20.85 3.69
CA VAL A 166 -14.62 21.78 4.72
C VAL A 166 -13.87 21.46 6.01
N LEU A 167 -13.19 22.47 6.54
CA LEU A 167 -12.43 22.43 7.78
C LEU A 167 -13.22 23.15 8.86
N LEU A 168 -13.17 22.66 10.09
CA LEU A 168 -13.72 23.33 11.25
C LEU A 168 -12.57 23.90 12.08
N ARG A 169 -12.51 25.23 12.20
CA ARG A 169 -11.53 25.93 13.05
C ARG A 169 -12.25 26.73 14.12
N ASN A 170 -12.02 26.42 15.39
CA ASN A 170 -12.64 27.11 16.53
C ASN A 170 -14.18 27.24 16.41
N GLY A 171 -14.85 26.23 15.85
CA GLY A 171 -16.30 26.22 15.67
C GLY A 171 -16.84 26.92 14.42
N GLN A 172 -15.97 27.50 13.58
CA GLN A 172 -16.30 28.12 12.28
C GLN A 172 -15.85 27.21 11.13
N SER A 173 -16.71 27.04 10.13
CA SER A 173 -16.39 26.27 8.93
C SER A 173 -15.58 27.12 7.95
N GLU A 174 -14.54 26.56 7.36
CA GLU A 174 -13.71 27.16 6.32
C GLU A 174 -13.54 26.18 5.15
N VAL A 175 -13.43 26.68 3.93
CA VAL A 175 -13.26 25.85 2.73
C VAL A 175 -11.80 25.83 2.31
N LEU A 176 -11.24 24.63 2.13
CA LEU A 176 -9.95 24.46 1.45
C LEU A 176 -10.18 23.82 0.09
N ARG A 177 -9.85 24.56 -0.98
CA ARG A 177 -9.93 24.08 -2.36
C ARG A 177 -8.61 23.53 -2.86
N PHE A 178 -8.70 22.81 -3.97
CA PHE A 178 -7.52 22.49 -4.76
C PHE A 178 -6.79 23.77 -5.20
N PRO A 179 -5.45 23.77 -5.19
CA PRO A 179 -4.66 24.90 -5.68
C PRO A 179 -5.04 25.23 -7.12
N LYS A 180 -5.41 26.49 -7.35
CA LYS A 180 -5.56 26.99 -8.72
C LYS A 180 -4.18 27.07 -9.33
N VAL A 181 -4.00 26.45 -10.51
CA VAL A 181 -2.81 26.63 -11.32
C VAL A 181 -2.76 28.08 -11.81
N SER A 182 -2.12 28.93 -11.03
CA SER A 182 -1.71 30.25 -11.51
C SER A 182 -0.68 30.01 -12.61
N LYS A 183 -1.10 30.13 -13.87
CA LYS A 183 -0.16 30.28 -14.98
C LYS A 183 0.80 31.40 -14.57
N PRO A 184 2.13 31.20 -14.57
CA PRO A 184 3.04 32.31 -14.32
C PRO A 184 2.70 33.39 -15.34
N ARG A 185 2.20 34.52 -14.85
CA ARG A 185 1.97 35.70 -15.68
C ARG A 185 3.35 36.21 -16.02
N THR A 186 3.88 35.73 -17.14
CA THR A 186 5.07 36.29 -17.78
C THR A 186 4.73 37.74 -18.06
N THR A 187 5.26 38.66 -17.26
CA THR A 187 5.29 40.09 -17.60
C THR A 187 6.34 40.25 -18.70
N THR A 188 5.99 39.82 -19.90
CA THR A 188 6.78 40.08 -21.10
C THR A 188 6.35 41.45 -21.59
N ASN A 189 7.19 42.45 -21.35
CA ASN A 189 7.15 43.68 -22.13
C ASN A 189 7.41 43.29 -23.58
N THR A 190 6.39 43.36 -24.43
CA THR A 190 6.59 43.34 -25.87
C THR A 190 5.57 44.29 -26.49
N ARG A 191 6.12 45.40 -27.00
CA ARG A 191 5.43 46.32 -27.90
C ARG A 191 4.91 45.54 -29.10
N GLY A 192 3.77 45.99 -29.59
CA GLY A 192 2.85 45.20 -30.38
C GLY A 192 3.38 44.72 -31.72
N SER A 193 2.74 43.66 -32.21
CA SER A 193 2.14 43.67 -33.54
C SER A 193 1.17 42.48 -33.64
N THR A 194 0.18 42.68 -34.49
CA THR A 194 -1.08 41.96 -34.64
C THR A 194 -0.97 40.52 -35.15
N ARG A 195 -1.99 39.72 -34.78
CA ARG A 195 -2.89 38.94 -35.67
C ARG A 195 -3.01 37.46 -35.28
N ALA A 196 -4.23 37.09 -34.91
CA ALA A 196 -4.73 35.71 -34.79
C ALA A 196 -4.47 34.94 -36.10
N THR A 197 -4.29 33.62 -36.14
CA THR A 197 -5.20 32.58 -35.65
C THR A 197 -4.50 31.23 -35.85
N SER A 198 -4.52 30.32 -34.88
CA SER A 198 -4.42 28.87 -35.18
C SER A 198 -4.90 28.04 -34.00
N ARG A 199 -5.98 27.31 -34.25
CA ARG A 199 -6.60 26.27 -33.42
C ARG A 199 -5.62 25.11 -33.21
N SER A 200 -5.62 24.50 -32.02
CA SER A 200 -5.54 23.04 -31.89
C SER A 200 -5.85 22.55 -30.46
N SER A 201 -6.78 21.59 -30.43
CA SER A 201 -6.85 20.41 -29.56
C SER A 201 -6.97 20.57 -28.04
N GLN A 202 -8.23 20.64 -27.64
CA GLN A 202 -8.78 20.16 -26.39
C GLN A 202 -9.16 18.68 -26.58
N THR A 203 -8.65 17.79 -25.70
CA THR A 203 -9.35 16.68 -25.03
C THR A 203 -8.31 15.85 -24.27
N GLY A 204 -8.38 15.85 -22.95
CA GLY A 204 -7.70 14.89 -22.08
C GLY A 204 -8.67 13.82 -21.59
N PHE A 205 -8.14 12.77 -20.93
CA PHE A 205 -8.88 11.98 -19.95
C PHE A 205 -7.91 11.19 -19.02
N GLY A 206 -8.09 11.30 -17.70
CA GLY A 206 -7.43 10.50 -16.66
C GLY A 206 -6.95 11.28 -15.41
N PRO A 207 -7.52 11.06 -14.20
CA PRO A 207 -7.13 11.76 -12.97
C PRO A 207 -6.11 10.97 -12.15
N GLY A 208 -5.03 11.63 -11.69
CA GLY A 208 -4.19 11.09 -10.61
C GLY A 208 -2.69 10.94 -10.90
N ALA A 209 -2.09 11.88 -11.63
CA ALA A 209 -0.63 12.00 -11.70
C ALA A 209 -0.21 13.36 -11.13
N VAL A 210 0.42 13.37 -9.95
CA VAL A 210 1.21 14.52 -9.50
C VAL A 210 2.35 14.72 -10.49
N THR A 211 2.10 15.51 -11.54
CA THR A 211 3.12 15.94 -12.46
C THR A 211 3.97 16.99 -11.78
N ASN A 212 5.06 16.56 -11.15
CA ASN A 212 6.27 17.37 -11.13
C ASN A 212 6.80 17.42 -12.57
N SER A 213 6.10 18.17 -13.44
CA SER A 213 6.52 18.44 -14.81
C SER A 213 7.61 19.49 -14.80
N THR A 214 8.78 19.15 -14.28
CA THR A 214 10.01 19.65 -14.88
C THR A 214 10.21 18.77 -16.11
N SER A 215 9.68 19.21 -17.26
CA SER A 215 9.95 18.54 -18.53
C SER A 215 11.45 18.59 -18.76
N LYS A 216 12.12 17.46 -18.55
CA LYS A 216 13.55 17.39 -18.77
C LYS A 216 13.78 17.21 -20.27
N ASN A 217 14.60 18.07 -20.84
CA ASN A 217 14.91 18.02 -22.26
C ASN A 217 15.90 16.85 -22.50
N LEU A 218 15.47 15.89 -23.33
CA LEU A 218 16.25 14.72 -23.76
C LEU A 218 16.48 14.73 -25.28
N LYS A 219 16.53 15.93 -25.89
CA LYS A 219 16.72 16.10 -27.35
C LYS A 219 17.90 15.32 -27.90
N LYS A 220 19.00 15.20 -27.14
CA LYS A 220 20.19 14.40 -27.50
C LYS A 220 19.89 12.92 -27.77
N TYR A 221 18.86 12.37 -27.12
CA TYR A 221 18.48 10.95 -27.23
C TYR A 221 17.26 10.73 -28.13
N SER A 222 16.70 11.79 -28.72
CA SER A 222 15.55 11.71 -29.61
C SER A 222 15.85 10.91 -30.87
N ASP A 223 16.94 11.24 -31.57
CA ASP A 223 17.36 10.53 -32.79
C ASP A 223 17.68 9.05 -32.52
N LEU A 224 18.25 8.76 -31.35
CA LEU A 224 18.52 7.39 -30.90
C LEU A 224 17.21 6.61 -30.74
N LEU A 225 16.20 7.17 -30.09
CA LEU A 225 14.91 6.51 -29.90
C LEU A 225 14.13 6.33 -31.21
N ARG A 226 14.31 7.23 -32.18
CA ARG A 226 13.66 7.14 -33.49
C ARG A 226 14.27 6.09 -34.40
N ASN A 227 15.60 6.13 -34.52
CA ASN A 227 16.31 5.32 -35.52
C ASN A 227 16.73 3.97 -34.95
N GLU A 228 17.16 3.93 -33.68
CA GLU A 228 17.78 2.76 -33.06
C GLU A 228 17.33 2.59 -31.60
N PRO A 229 16.03 2.39 -31.32
CA PRO A 229 15.51 2.41 -29.96
C PRO A 229 16.11 1.33 -29.05
N LEU A 230 16.63 0.23 -29.61
CA LEU A 230 17.31 -0.81 -28.85
C LEU A 230 18.69 -0.36 -28.31
N LYS A 231 19.34 0.66 -28.89
CA LYS A 231 20.59 1.20 -28.34
C LYS A 231 20.42 1.85 -26.97
N ILE A 232 19.18 2.13 -26.55
CA ILE A 232 18.89 2.63 -25.20
C ILE A 232 19.42 1.69 -24.10
N PHE A 233 19.49 0.38 -24.38
CA PHE A 233 20.00 -0.64 -23.45
C PHE A 233 21.51 -0.50 -23.18
N GLU A 234 22.26 0.24 -24.01
CA GLU A 234 23.68 0.54 -23.76
C GLU A 234 23.86 1.60 -22.67
N PHE A 235 22.87 2.49 -22.51
CA PHE A 235 22.91 3.63 -21.58
C PHE A 235 22.23 3.34 -20.24
N VAL A 236 21.23 2.47 -20.25
CA VAL A 236 20.49 2.07 -19.04
C VAL A 236 20.14 0.60 -19.08
N ARG A 237 20.11 -0.04 -17.90
CA ARG A 237 19.67 -1.43 -17.76
C ARG A 237 18.26 -1.46 -17.21
N PHE A 238 17.38 -2.20 -17.89
CA PHE A 238 16.03 -2.48 -17.41
C PHE A 238 16.01 -3.85 -16.73
N VAL A 239 15.55 -3.89 -15.48
CA VAL A 239 15.46 -5.13 -14.68
C VAL A 239 13.99 -5.39 -14.34
N PRO A 240 13.41 -6.52 -14.78
CA PRO A 240 12.02 -6.84 -14.48
C PRO A 240 11.85 -7.11 -12.99
N VAL A 241 10.75 -6.61 -12.42
CA VAL A 241 10.35 -6.87 -11.02
C VAL A 241 9.05 -7.66 -11.04
N LYS A 242 9.08 -8.87 -10.47
CA LYS A 242 7.93 -9.79 -10.39
C LYS A 242 7.42 -9.92 -8.96
N SER A 243 6.13 -10.23 -8.83
CA SER A 243 5.38 -10.57 -7.61
C SER A 243 4.78 -11.97 -7.75
N ARG A 244 4.11 -12.46 -6.69
CA ARG A 244 3.29 -13.68 -6.76
C ARG A 244 2.14 -13.58 -7.77
N GLU A 245 1.65 -12.37 -8.02
CA GLU A 245 0.53 -12.07 -8.94
C GLU A 245 0.98 -11.79 -10.39
N GLY A 246 2.29 -11.83 -10.68
CA GLY A 246 2.82 -11.52 -12.01
C GLY A 246 3.85 -10.38 -12.02
N MET A 247 4.11 -9.80 -13.19
CA MET A 247 5.11 -8.74 -13.35
C MET A 247 4.55 -7.39 -12.89
N LYS A 248 5.29 -6.69 -12.02
CA LYS A 248 4.89 -5.39 -11.46
C LYS A 248 5.41 -4.20 -12.27
N GLY A 249 6.46 -4.39 -13.07
CA GLY A 249 7.14 -3.31 -13.78
C GLY A 249 8.64 -3.56 -13.94
N TYR A 250 9.37 -2.50 -14.25
CA TYR A 250 10.83 -2.54 -14.45
C TYR A 250 11.55 -1.51 -13.58
N ARG A 251 12.70 -1.90 -13.04
CA ARG A 251 13.67 -0.95 -12.45
C ARG A 251 14.64 -0.50 -13.53
N ILE A 252 14.99 0.78 -13.51
CA ILE A 252 16.02 1.35 -14.35
C ILE A 252 17.29 1.48 -13.50
N LEU A 253 18.39 0.90 -13.98
CA LEU A 253 19.69 0.97 -13.34
C LEU A 253 20.71 1.65 -14.27
N PRO A 254 21.71 2.37 -13.72
CA PRO A 254 22.75 2.99 -14.51
C PRO A 254 23.67 1.93 -15.17
N GLN A 255 24.17 2.25 -16.36
CA GLN A 255 25.25 1.52 -17.04
C GLN A 255 26.58 2.29 -16.95
N LYS A 256 27.59 1.89 -17.76
CA LYS A 256 28.89 2.57 -17.85
C LYS A 256 28.75 4.08 -18.09
N ASN A 257 27.91 4.49 -19.04
CA ASN A 257 27.59 5.91 -19.25
C ASN A 257 26.35 6.29 -18.43
N ARG A 258 26.53 7.15 -17.42
CA ARG A 258 25.46 7.58 -16.49
C ARG A 258 24.71 8.83 -16.94
N GLU A 259 25.09 9.46 -18.05
CA GLU A 259 24.52 10.75 -18.48
C GLU A 259 23.00 10.67 -18.64
N LEU A 260 22.51 9.71 -19.42
CA LEU A 260 21.07 9.49 -19.61
C LEU A 260 20.36 9.19 -18.29
N TYR A 261 20.91 8.28 -17.50
CA TYR A 261 20.32 7.89 -16.21
C TYR A 261 20.13 9.09 -15.27
N ASN A 262 21.14 9.96 -15.18
CA ASN A 262 21.10 11.17 -14.37
C ASN A 262 20.08 12.19 -14.92
N GLN A 263 20.03 12.34 -16.24
CA GLN A 263 19.05 13.22 -16.90
C GLN A 263 17.62 12.73 -16.64
N LEU A 264 17.33 11.44 -16.74
CA LEU A 264 16.03 10.88 -16.39
C LEU A 264 15.65 11.24 -14.93
N GLY A 265 16.63 11.28 -14.02
CA GLY A 265 16.45 11.53 -12.58
C GLY A 265 15.53 10.50 -11.92
N VAL A 266 15.58 9.30 -12.47
CA VAL A 266 15.15 8.07 -11.80
C VAL A 266 16.16 7.70 -10.73
N ARG A 267 15.71 6.94 -9.73
CA ARG A 267 16.49 6.44 -8.62
C ARG A 267 16.52 4.91 -8.68
N PRO A 268 17.53 4.25 -8.10
CA PRO A 268 17.63 2.78 -8.15
C PRO A 268 16.44 2.05 -7.50
N SER A 269 15.73 2.73 -6.58
CA SER A 269 14.54 2.21 -5.91
C SER A 269 13.23 2.44 -6.67
N ASP A 270 13.26 3.15 -7.81
CA ASP A 270 12.07 3.45 -8.59
C ASP A 270 11.59 2.22 -9.36
N LEU A 271 10.30 1.96 -9.27
CA LEU A 271 9.63 0.94 -10.09
C LEU A 271 8.81 1.61 -11.18
N VAL A 272 9.20 1.46 -12.44
CA VAL A 272 8.42 1.94 -13.58
C VAL A 272 7.24 1.02 -13.83
N THR A 273 6.03 1.57 -13.75
CA THR A 273 4.78 0.82 -13.91
C THR A 273 4.13 1.05 -15.27
N SER A 274 4.30 2.24 -15.87
CA SER A 274 3.78 2.53 -17.20
C SER A 274 4.63 3.58 -17.94
N VAL A 275 4.55 3.57 -19.28
CA VAL A 275 5.13 4.59 -20.14
C VAL A 275 4.12 4.97 -21.23
N ASN A 276 3.79 6.24 -21.35
CA ASN A 276 2.78 6.76 -22.29
C ASN A 276 1.44 5.99 -22.22
N GLY A 277 1.01 5.63 -21.00
CA GLY A 277 -0.22 4.86 -20.75
C GLY A 277 -0.12 3.37 -21.08
N ILE A 278 1.03 2.87 -21.54
CA ILE A 278 1.27 1.44 -21.74
C ILE A 278 1.78 0.87 -20.43
N ALA A 279 0.99 -0.01 -19.81
CA ALA A 279 1.39 -0.74 -18.63
C ALA A 279 2.61 -1.62 -18.94
N LEU A 280 3.53 -1.73 -17.99
CA LEU A 280 4.69 -2.61 -18.08
C LEU A 280 4.47 -3.87 -17.22
N SER A 281 3.27 -4.43 -17.35
CA SER A 281 2.80 -5.59 -16.58
C SER A 281 3.16 -6.93 -17.20
N ASN A 282 3.67 -6.93 -18.44
CA ASN A 282 4.13 -8.12 -19.16
C ASN A 282 5.17 -7.76 -20.24
N ASP A 283 5.96 -8.75 -20.66
CA ASP A 283 7.07 -8.55 -21.61
C ASP A 283 6.59 -8.18 -23.02
N LYS A 284 5.38 -8.61 -23.44
CA LYS A 284 4.83 -8.30 -24.77
C LYS A 284 4.49 -6.81 -24.91
N GLU A 285 3.89 -6.23 -23.87
CA GLU A 285 3.60 -4.78 -23.82
C GLU A 285 4.87 -3.95 -23.81
N ALA A 286 5.92 -4.41 -23.10
CA ALA A 286 7.22 -3.74 -23.09
C ALA A 286 7.86 -3.71 -24.49
N MET A 287 7.76 -4.78 -25.27
CA MET A 287 8.25 -4.79 -26.66
C MET A 287 7.44 -3.86 -27.57
N LYS A 288 6.11 -3.84 -27.42
CA LYS A 288 5.23 -2.92 -28.17
C LYS A 288 5.49 -1.44 -27.85
N LEU A 289 5.92 -1.13 -26.63
CA LEU A 289 6.32 0.21 -26.24
C LEU A 289 7.52 0.68 -27.07
N ILE A 290 8.55 -0.15 -27.24
CA ILE A 290 9.78 0.20 -27.97
C ILE A 290 9.46 0.65 -29.40
N GLU A 291 8.52 -0.02 -30.08
CA GLU A 291 8.09 0.36 -31.43
C GLU A 291 7.38 1.73 -31.44
N LYS A 292 6.49 1.96 -30.48
CA LYS A 292 5.74 3.21 -30.36
C LYS A 292 6.60 4.41 -29.97
N LEU A 293 7.74 4.18 -29.31
CA LEU A 293 8.65 5.26 -28.91
C LEU A 293 9.30 5.98 -30.10
N LYS A 294 9.25 5.40 -31.31
CA LYS A 294 9.81 6.02 -32.52
C LYS A 294 9.06 7.27 -32.96
N ASP A 295 7.76 7.36 -32.71
CA ASP A 295 6.91 8.43 -33.25
C ASP A 295 6.55 9.51 -32.23
N VAL A 296 6.94 9.33 -30.96
CA VAL A 296 6.57 10.24 -29.89
C VAL A 296 7.56 11.39 -29.73
N ARG A 297 7.03 12.57 -29.39
CA ARG A 297 7.82 13.76 -29.02
C ARG A 297 7.91 13.96 -27.51
N ASN A 298 6.96 13.39 -26.77
CA ASN A 298 6.90 13.46 -25.33
C ASN A 298 6.81 12.04 -24.76
N ILE A 299 7.53 11.80 -23.67
CA ILE A 299 7.46 10.55 -22.91
C ILE A 299 7.00 10.87 -21.49
N GLN A 300 5.88 10.29 -21.11
CA GLN A 300 5.38 10.24 -19.75
C GLN A 300 5.71 8.89 -19.15
N VAL A 301 6.35 8.88 -17.99
CA VAL A 301 6.73 7.67 -17.26
C VAL A 301 6.10 7.71 -15.88
N GLU A 302 5.30 6.71 -15.55
CA GLU A 302 4.77 6.52 -14.20
C GLU A 302 5.69 5.59 -13.43
N ILE A 303 6.10 6.05 -12.25
CA ILE A 303 6.97 5.33 -11.35
C ILE A 303 6.37 5.23 -9.96
N VAL A 304 6.74 4.20 -9.21
CA VAL A 304 6.53 4.12 -7.77
C VAL A 304 7.86 4.35 -7.08
N ARG A 305 7.97 5.47 -6.36
CA ARG A 305 9.15 5.86 -5.59
C ARG A 305 8.81 5.86 -4.12
N ASN A 306 9.53 5.06 -3.32
CA ASN A 306 9.28 4.91 -1.88
C ASN A 306 7.79 4.60 -1.56
N GLY A 307 7.16 3.76 -2.39
CA GLY A 307 5.75 3.37 -2.25
C GLY A 307 4.73 4.42 -2.72
N LYS A 308 5.16 5.57 -3.26
CA LYS A 308 4.27 6.61 -3.77
C LYS A 308 4.32 6.69 -5.31
N PRO A 309 3.18 6.77 -6.00
CA PRO A 309 3.18 7.00 -7.44
C PRO A 309 3.71 8.41 -7.75
N GLN A 310 4.51 8.52 -8.80
CA GLN A 310 5.04 9.77 -9.34
C GLN A 310 5.05 9.68 -10.87
N THR A 311 4.91 10.82 -11.52
CA THR A 311 4.95 10.90 -12.98
C THR A 311 6.11 11.79 -13.40
N LEU A 312 6.95 11.27 -14.29
CA LEU A 312 8.06 11.97 -14.91
C LEU A 312 7.70 12.26 -16.37
N ASN A 313 7.92 13.49 -16.82
CA ASN A 313 7.67 13.89 -18.20
C ASN A 313 8.97 14.33 -18.87
N PHE A 314 9.17 13.87 -20.09
CA PHE A 314 10.37 14.07 -20.87
C PHE A 314 9.99 14.60 -22.25
N ASP A 315 10.66 15.67 -22.66
CA ASP A 315 10.51 16.23 -24.00
C ASP A 315 11.71 15.80 -24.85
N LEU A 316 11.43 15.27 -26.03
CA LEU A 316 12.43 14.81 -27.00
C LEU A 316 12.74 15.88 -28.06
N ASN A 317 12.13 17.06 -28.01
CA ASN A 317 12.28 18.11 -29.03
C ASN A 317 13.26 19.24 -28.66
#